data_AF-K9Q708-F1
#
_entry.id   AF-K9Q708-F1
#
_cell.length_a   1.000
_cell.length_b   1.000
_cell.length_c   1.000
_cell.angle_alpha   90.00
_cell.angle_beta   90.00
_cell.angle_gamma   90.00
#
_symmetry.space_group_name_H-M   'P 1'
#
loop_
_entity.id
_entity.type
_entity.pdbx_description
1 polymer ?
#
loop_
_entity_poly.entity_id
_entity_poly.type
_entity_poly.pdbx_seq_one_letter_code
_entity_poly.pdbx_strand_id
1 'polypeptide(L)'
;MLSNLELIREFVDKTIHNTDILLSNSALTAQTVYKTNQLTAKSQGVISTSQLNSTFSEFLVQANSSHWESINQVLVEYSYLLKGEIDNRGFYRYKYCQVPKGYQMHCTKSVLLWRAWWRYRKNVLKGGIPLDLLIQNRDAWYPIRDLIISDGLLYIKTLGSEIAVHSEDLIIWLNKIGVNCHQDTGEFA
;
A
#
# COMPACT_ATOMS: atom_id res chain seq x y z
N MET A 1 3.22 14.97 22.55
CA MET A 1 2.53 13.66 22.70
C MET A 1 2.27 13.14 21.30
N LEU A 2 2.64 11.90 20.97
CA LEU A 2 2.49 11.37 19.60
C LEU A 2 1.01 11.30 19.20
N SER A 3 0.70 11.77 18.00
CA SER A 3 -0.60 11.52 17.36
C SER A 3 -0.79 10.03 17.06
N ASN A 4 -2.02 9.61 16.74
CA ASN A 4 -2.30 8.21 16.39
C ASN A 4 -1.50 7.77 15.16
N LEU A 5 -1.42 8.61 14.13
CA LEU A 5 -0.69 8.29 12.90
C LEU A 5 0.81 8.17 13.15
N GLU A 6 1.40 9.07 13.94
CA GLU A 6 2.82 9.00 14.30
C GLU A 6 3.13 7.75 15.13
N LEU A 7 2.28 7.39 16.10
CA LEU A 7 2.45 6.17 16.89
C LEU A 7 2.34 4.92 16.02
N ILE A 8 1.41 4.87 15.06
CA ILE A 8 1.29 3.78 14.09
C ILE A 8 2.56 3.70 13.22
N ARG A 9 3.10 4.83 12.77
CA ARG A 9 4.35 4.88 11.99
C ARG A 9 5.53 4.33 12.79
N GLU A 10 5.72 4.78 14.02
CA GLU A 10 6.74 4.25 14.93
C GLU A 10 6.56 2.75 15.21
N PHE A 11 5.31 2.30 15.36
CA PHE A 11 5.00 0.88 15.53
C PHE A 11 5.46 0.04 14.33
N VAL A 12 5.11 0.46 13.11
CA VAL A 12 5.48 -0.24 11.88
C VAL A 12 6.99 -0.22 11.69
N ASP A 13 7.62 0.96 11.85
CA ASP A 13 9.06 1.14 11.68
C ASP A 13 9.88 0.22 12.59
N LYS A 14 9.62 0.27 13.90
CA LYS A 14 10.34 -0.55 14.87
C LYS A 14 10.09 -2.04 14.67
N THR A 15 8.89 -2.41 14.23
CA THR A 15 8.56 -3.80 13.92
C THR A 15 9.33 -4.33 12.70
N ILE A 16 9.50 -3.51 11.66
CA ILE A 16 10.32 -3.87 10.48
C ILE A 16 11.78 -4.03 10.86
N HIS A 17 12.28 -3.20 11.78
CA HIS A 17 13.63 -3.28 12.32
C HIS A 17 13.80 -4.30 13.45
N ASN A 18 12.82 -5.17 13.69
CA ASN A 18 12.83 -6.18 14.75
C ASN A 18 13.22 -5.63 16.13
N THR A 19 12.73 -4.42 16.44
CA THR A 19 13.03 -3.71 17.69
C THR A 19 11.82 -3.76 18.63
N ASP A 20 12.11 -3.93 19.92
CA ASP A 20 11.10 -3.87 20.97
C ASP A 20 10.49 -2.46 21.08
N ILE A 21 9.22 -2.39 21.46
CA ILE A 21 8.43 -1.17 21.48
C ILE A 21 7.74 -1.05 22.83
N LEU A 22 7.73 0.17 23.36
CA LEU A 22 6.85 0.58 24.44
C LEU A 22 6.50 2.06 24.24
N LEU A 23 5.39 2.31 23.55
CA LEU A 23 4.89 3.64 23.23
C LEU A 23 3.39 3.70 23.54
N SER A 24 2.89 4.82 24.03
CA SER A 24 1.46 5.00 24.25
C SER A 24 1.06 6.45 24.05
N ASN A 25 -0.16 6.67 23.57
CA ASN A 25 -0.83 7.95 23.62
C ASN A 25 -2.23 7.80 24.27
N SER A 26 -3.12 8.78 24.05
CA SER A 26 -4.46 8.78 24.63
C SER A 26 -5.34 7.63 24.11
N ALA A 27 -5.17 7.19 22.86
CA ALA A 27 -6.02 6.19 22.20
C ALA A 27 -5.34 4.84 21.95
N LEU A 28 -4.02 4.84 21.72
CA LEU A 28 -3.25 3.69 21.27
C LEU A 28 -2.08 3.36 22.22
N THR A 29 -1.73 2.09 22.27
CA THR A 29 -0.55 1.56 22.94
C THR A 29 0.14 0.57 22.01
N ALA A 30 1.42 0.80 21.72
CA ALA A 30 2.30 -0.13 21.02
C ALA A 30 3.25 -0.75 22.04
N GLN A 31 3.24 -2.06 22.16
CA GLN A 31 4.07 -2.77 23.13
C GLN A 31 4.55 -4.12 22.60
N THR A 32 5.71 -4.56 23.06
CA THR A 32 6.20 -5.92 22.82
C THR A 32 5.76 -6.87 23.92
N VAL A 33 5.13 -7.99 23.54
CA VAL A 33 4.69 -9.06 24.43
C VAL A 33 5.14 -10.40 23.85
N TYR A 34 5.96 -11.15 24.60
CA TYR A 34 6.48 -12.47 24.18
C TYR A 34 6.99 -12.50 22.73
N LYS A 35 7.87 -11.56 22.36
CA LYS A 35 8.46 -11.40 21.01
C LYS A 35 7.46 -11.04 19.91
N THR A 36 6.29 -10.55 20.27
CA THR A 36 5.29 -10.02 19.35
C THR A 36 5.12 -8.54 19.62
N ASN A 37 5.33 -7.71 18.62
CA ASN A 37 4.90 -6.31 18.67
C ASN A 37 3.40 -6.26 18.47
N GLN A 38 2.71 -5.58 19.37
CA GLN A 38 1.26 -5.44 19.36
C GLN A 38 0.91 -3.96 19.39
N LEU A 39 -0.01 -3.57 18.53
CA LEU A 39 -0.70 -2.30 18.58
C LEU A 39 -2.11 -2.51 19.12
N THR A 40 -2.44 -1.81 20.18
CA THR A 40 -3.70 -1.93 20.92
C THR A 40 -4.41 -0.59 20.92
N ALA A 41 -5.68 -0.57 20.49
CA ALA A 41 -6.58 0.55 20.74
C ALA A 41 -7.25 0.35 22.09
N LYS A 42 -7.26 1.38 22.94
CA LYS A 42 -7.88 1.29 24.28
C LYS A 42 -9.38 0.97 24.23
N SER A 43 -10.05 1.32 23.13
CA SER A 43 -11.47 1.06 22.89
C SER A 43 -11.78 -0.31 22.28
N GLN A 44 -10.82 -0.98 21.65
CA GLN A 44 -11.06 -2.19 20.84
C GLN A 44 -10.16 -3.39 21.21
N GLY A 45 -9.13 -3.18 22.01
CA GLY A 45 -8.11 -4.18 22.27
C GLY A 45 -7.06 -4.22 21.16
N VAL A 46 -6.49 -5.39 20.90
CA VAL A 46 -5.39 -5.57 19.95
C VAL A 46 -5.89 -5.41 18.52
N ILE A 47 -5.39 -4.39 17.82
CA ILE A 47 -5.78 -4.03 16.46
C ILE A 47 -4.71 -4.38 15.41
N SER A 48 -3.46 -4.59 15.82
CA SER A 48 -2.42 -5.12 14.94
C SER A 48 -1.37 -5.91 15.71
N THR A 49 -0.82 -6.96 15.10
CA THR A 49 0.29 -7.75 15.66
C THR A 49 1.32 -8.12 14.61
N SER A 50 2.57 -8.31 15.04
CA SER A 50 3.64 -8.83 14.20
C SER A 50 4.71 -9.53 15.04
N GLN A 51 5.25 -10.65 14.55
CA GLN A 51 6.30 -11.39 15.25
C GLN A 51 7.68 -10.84 14.90
N LEU A 52 8.51 -10.60 15.93
CA LEU A 52 9.86 -10.02 15.82
C LEU A 52 10.93 -11.01 15.33
N ASN A 53 10.60 -12.27 15.11
CA ASN A 53 11.55 -13.34 14.78
C ASN A 53 11.49 -13.79 13.31
N SER A 54 10.73 -13.08 12.47
CA SER A 54 10.61 -13.38 11.04
C SER A 54 11.62 -12.58 10.23
N THR A 55 12.21 -13.19 9.19
CA THR A 55 13.07 -12.49 8.21
C THR A 55 12.32 -11.37 7.49
N PHE A 56 10.99 -11.52 7.35
CA PHE A 56 10.08 -10.48 6.88
C PHE A 56 8.90 -10.40 7.84
N SER A 57 8.75 -9.30 8.56
CA SER A 57 7.70 -9.11 9.55
C SER A 57 6.31 -9.17 8.88
N GLU A 58 5.50 -10.18 9.18
CA GLU A 58 4.10 -10.22 8.71
C GLU A 58 3.25 -9.41 9.70
N PHE A 59 2.39 -8.53 9.19
CA PHE A 59 1.44 -7.80 10.04
C PHE A 59 0.05 -8.41 9.93
N LEU A 60 -0.57 -8.68 11.07
CA LEU A 60 -1.98 -9.07 11.17
C LEU A 60 -2.75 -7.87 11.69
N VAL A 61 -3.67 -7.32 10.90
CA VAL A 61 -4.43 -6.10 11.21
C VAL A 61 -5.92 -6.43 11.32
N GLN A 62 -6.56 -6.03 12.40
CA GLN A 62 -7.98 -6.32 12.64
C GLN A 62 -8.87 -5.56 11.64
N ALA A 63 -9.72 -6.29 10.90
CA ALA A 63 -10.47 -5.74 9.77
C ALA A 63 -11.52 -4.69 10.14
N ASN A 64 -12.12 -4.78 11.33
CA ASN A 64 -13.14 -3.86 11.83
C ASN A 64 -12.56 -2.78 12.77
N SER A 65 -11.24 -2.59 12.79
CA SER A 65 -10.63 -1.53 13.58
C SER A 65 -10.99 -0.16 13.01
N SER A 66 -11.32 0.79 13.88
CA SER A 66 -11.49 2.20 13.48
C SER A 66 -10.18 2.84 13.01
N HIS A 67 -9.04 2.19 13.25
CA HIS A 67 -7.71 2.62 12.82
C HIS A 67 -7.20 1.90 11.57
N TRP A 68 -8.00 1.00 10.98
CA TRP A 68 -7.56 0.17 9.84
C TRP A 68 -7.03 1.03 8.68
N GLU A 69 -7.72 2.10 8.30
CA GLU A 69 -7.29 2.97 7.19
C GLU A 69 -5.92 3.61 7.45
N SER A 70 -5.67 4.09 8.69
CA SER A 70 -4.39 4.67 9.08
C SER A 70 -3.26 3.63 9.10
N ILE A 71 -3.55 2.41 9.58
CA ILE A 71 -2.59 1.30 9.56
C ILE A 71 -2.27 0.91 8.12
N ASN A 72 -3.29 0.76 7.28
CA ASN A 72 -3.14 0.44 5.87
C ASN A 72 -2.29 1.48 5.14
N GLN A 73 -2.56 2.77 5.38
CA GLN A 73 -1.77 3.86 4.82
C GLN A 73 -0.29 3.72 5.18
N VAL A 74 0.03 3.58 6.46
CA VAL A 74 1.42 3.46 6.92
C VAL A 74 2.07 2.18 6.36
N LEU A 75 1.39 1.04 6.37
CA LEU A 75 1.95 -0.20 5.83
C LEU A 75 2.32 -0.07 4.35
N VAL A 76 1.49 0.61 3.54
CA VAL A 76 1.81 0.90 2.13
C VAL A 76 3.05 1.78 2.00
N GLU A 77 3.23 2.79 2.87
CA GLU A 77 4.45 3.63 2.90
C GLU A 77 5.73 2.77 3.06
N TYR A 78 5.62 1.66 3.79
CA TYR A 78 6.70 0.68 4.00
C TYR A 78 6.66 -0.52 3.03
N SER A 79 5.88 -0.45 1.94
CA SER A 79 5.73 -1.52 0.94
C SER A 79 5.13 -2.84 1.46
N TYR A 80 4.31 -2.76 2.51
CA TYR A 80 3.51 -3.86 3.02
C TYR A 80 2.11 -3.82 2.43
N LEU A 81 1.71 -4.92 1.80
CA LEU A 81 0.46 -5.00 1.05
C LEU A 81 -0.44 -6.09 1.61
N LEU A 82 -1.74 -5.82 1.58
CA LEU A 82 -2.76 -6.79 1.93
C LEU A 82 -2.63 -8.03 1.04
N LYS A 83 -2.63 -9.22 1.65
CA LYS A 83 -2.52 -10.51 0.97
C LYS A 83 -3.64 -11.45 1.41
N GLY A 84 -4.39 -11.94 0.43
CA GLY A 84 -5.48 -12.88 0.66
C GLY A 84 -6.72 -12.24 1.26
N GLU A 85 -7.59 -13.08 1.79
CA GLU A 85 -8.82 -12.68 2.47
C GLU A 85 -8.61 -12.57 3.98
N ILE A 86 -9.63 -12.07 4.68
CA ILE A 86 -9.67 -12.02 6.14
C ILE A 86 -9.52 -13.44 6.68
N ASP A 87 -8.64 -13.64 7.66
CA ASP A 87 -8.50 -14.94 8.31
C ASP A 87 -9.72 -15.30 9.19
N ASN A 88 -9.79 -16.54 9.66
CA ASN A 88 -10.89 -17.00 10.52
C ASN A 88 -11.03 -16.23 11.85
N ARG A 89 -10.09 -15.34 12.17
CA ARG A 89 -10.05 -14.52 13.40
C ARG A 89 -10.40 -13.05 13.12
N GLY A 90 -10.70 -12.68 11.89
CA GLY A 90 -11.05 -11.31 11.53
C GLY A 90 -9.85 -10.41 11.23
N PHE A 91 -8.67 -10.99 10.95
CA PHE A 91 -7.45 -10.23 10.65
C PHE A 91 -7.10 -10.29 9.16
N TYR A 92 -6.79 -9.11 8.64
CA TYR A 92 -6.09 -8.93 7.38
C TYR A 92 -4.60 -9.22 7.55
N ARG A 93 -4.04 -9.90 6.55
CA ARG A 93 -2.62 -10.23 6.53
C ARG A 93 -1.88 -9.31 5.58
N TYR A 94 -0.85 -8.65 6.06
CA TYR A 94 0.01 -7.77 5.27
C TYR A 94 1.41 -8.36 5.17
N LYS A 95 1.93 -8.43 3.96
CA LYS A 95 3.28 -8.93 3.67
C LYS A 95 4.08 -7.90 2.90
N TYR A 96 5.39 -7.91 3.14
CA TYR A 96 6.32 -7.11 2.36
C TYR A 96 6.22 -7.52 0.89
N CYS A 97 6.15 -6.52 0.02
CA CYS A 97 6.19 -6.70 -1.41
C CYS A 97 7.37 -5.91 -1.97
N GLN A 98 8.29 -6.62 -2.62
CA GLN A 98 9.43 -5.98 -3.25
C GLN A 98 8.96 -5.10 -4.42
N VAL A 99 9.27 -3.81 -4.33
CA VAL A 99 9.03 -2.85 -5.42
C VAL A 99 10.23 -2.89 -6.38
N PRO A 100 10.01 -3.08 -7.69
CA PRO A 100 11.08 -2.99 -8.68
C PRO A 100 11.80 -1.64 -8.63
N LYS A 101 13.12 -1.65 -8.82
CA LYS A 101 13.93 -0.43 -8.79
C LYS A 101 13.45 0.58 -9.85
N GLY A 102 13.36 1.85 -9.46
CA GLY A 102 12.91 2.93 -10.33
C GLY A 102 11.38 3.04 -10.43
N TYR A 103 10.64 2.41 -9.51
CA TYR A 103 9.20 2.55 -9.39
C TYR A 103 8.83 3.10 -8.01
N GLN A 104 7.73 3.84 -7.96
CA GLN A 104 7.09 4.31 -6.74
C GLN A 104 5.73 3.63 -6.60
N MET A 105 5.41 3.20 -5.39
CA MET A 105 4.14 2.54 -5.06
C MET A 105 3.06 3.55 -4.71
N HIS A 106 1.84 3.27 -5.18
CA HIS A 106 0.63 4.01 -4.88
C HIS A 106 -0.43 3.03 -4.37
N CYS A 107 -1.09 3.36 -3.25
CA CYS A 107 -2.35 2.74 -2.84
C CYS A 107 -3.43 3.81 -2.89
N THR A 108 -4.21 3.81 -3.96
CA THR A 108 -5.19 4.87 -4.23
C THR A 108 -6.48 4.28 -4.79
N LYS A 109 -7.56 5.08 -4.80
CA LYS A 109 -8.79 4.71 -5.50
C LYS A 109 -8.50 4.41 -6.97
N SER A 110 -9.16 3.41 -7.53
CA SER A 110 -8.90 2.92 -8.89
C SER A 110 -9.08 4.01 -9.97
N VAL A 111 -9.97 4.98 -9.75
CA VAL A 111 -10.13 6.16 -10.62
C VAL A 111 -8.86 6.99 -10.75
N LEU A 112 -7.98 7.02 -9.73
CA LEU A 112 -6.71 7.75 -9.77
C LEU A 112 -5.69 7.04 -10.67
N LEU A 113 -5.66 5.71 -10.67
CA LEU A 113 -4.88 4.95 -11.65
C LEU A 113 -5.39 5.21 -13.07
N TRP A 114 -6.71 5.22 -13.29
CA TRP A 114 -7.26 5.52 -14.61
C TRP A 114 -6.82 6.91 -15.11
N ARG A 115 -6.84 7.93 -14.23
CA ARG A 115 -6.33 9.27 -14.56
C ARG A 115 -4.85 9.24 -14.93
N ALA A 116 -4.03 8.49 -14.20
CA ALA A 116 -2.61 8.32 -14.51
C ALA A 116 -2.40 7.63 -15.87
N TRP A 117 -3.15 6.55 -16.12
CA TRP A 117 -3.17 5.83 -17.40
C TRP A 117 -3.56 6.74 -18.57
N TRP A 118 -4.59 7.56 -18.42
CA TRP A 118 -5.04 8.46 -19.48
C TRP A 118 -3.99 9.49 -19.86
N ARG A 119 -3.33 10.09 -18.86
CA ARG A 119 -2.21 11.03 -19.08
C ARG A 119 -1.04 10.34 -19.79
N TYR A 120 -0.75 9.11 -19.37
CA TYR A 120 0.31 8.30 -19.93
C TYR A 120 0.02 7.89 -21.39
N ARG A 121 -1.18 7.40 -21.70
CA ARG A 121 -1.60 6.94 -23.04
C ARG A 121 -1.43 8.03 -24.10
N LYS A 122 -1.67 9.30 -23.75
CA LYS A 122 -1.45 10.44 -24.67
C LYS A 122 0.00 10.57 -25.13
N ASN A 123 0.96 10.13 -24.31
CA ASN A 123 2.40 10.28 -24.56
C ASN A 123 3.04 9.04 -25.22
N VAL A 124 2.34 7.89 -25.24
CA VAL A 124 2.92 6.55 -25.53
C VAL A 124 2.53 6.00 -26.90
N LEU A 125 1.88 6.81 -27.75
CA LEU A 125 1.60 6.50 -29.16
C LEU A 125 2.86 6.27 -30.03
N LYS A 126 4.06 6.09 -29.45
CA LYS A 126 5.35 5.88 -30.12
C LYS A 126 5.86 4.43 -30.14
N GLY A 127 5.00 3.44 -29.89
CA GLY A 127 5.28 2.03 -30.17
C GLY A 127 6.15 1.31 -29.14
N GLY A 128 5.52 0.49 -28.29
CA GLY A 128 6.18 -0.37 -27.31
C GLY A 128 5.19 -0.90 -26.27
N ILE A 129 5.53 -1.97 -25.53
CA ILE A 129 4.74 -2.37 -24.36
C ILE A 129 5.02 -1.34 -23.27
N PRO A 130 3.98 -0.66 -22.77
CA PRO A 130 4.16 0.33 -21.72
C PRO A 130 4.55 -0.35 -20.41
N LEU A 131 5.77 -0.10 -19.94
CA LEU A 131 6.26 -0.63 -18.66
C LEU A 131 6.13 0.38 -17.52
N ASP A 132 5.65 1.59 -17.79
CA ASP A 132 5.70 2.68 -16.81
C ASP A 132 4.61 2.58 -15.73
N LEU A 133 3.58 1.75 -15.95
CA LEU A 133 2.50 1.52 -15.01
C LEU A 133 2.35 0.01 -14.77
N LEU A 134 2.52 -0.41 -13.51
CA LEU A 134 2.37 -1.80 -13.10
C LEU A 134 1.21 -1.94 -12.12
N ILE A 135 0.48 -3.04 -12.19
CA ILE A 135 -0.55 -3.41 -11.21
C ILE A 135 -0.08 -4.64 -10.44
N GLN A 136 -0.38 -4.70 -9.15
CA GLN A 136 -0.18 -5.93 -8.40
C GLN A 136 -1.27 -6.93 -8.76
N ASN A 137 -0.89 -8.13 -9.17
CA ASN A 137 -1.80 -9.25 -9.31
C ASN A 137 -1.08 -10.55 -8.94
N ARG A 138 -1.74 -11.50 -8.27
CA ARG A 138 -1.18 -12.83 -7.92
C ARG A 138 0.29 -12.79 -7.46
N ASP A 139 0.60 -11.89 -6.54
CA ASP A 139 1.94 -11.70 -5.95
C ASP A 139 3.05 -11.21 -6.89
N ALA A 140 2.74 -10.81 -8.12
CA ALA A 140 3.68 -10.22 -9.07
C ALA A 140 3.20 -8.87 -9.59
N TRP A 141 4.15 -8.08 -10.06
CA TRP A 141 3.89 -6.81 -10.73
C TRP A 141 3.74 -7.06 -12.23
N TYR A 142 2.58 -6.70 -12.77
CA TYR A 142 2.27 -6.86 -14.18
C TYR A 142 2.14 -5.51 -14.87
N PRO A 143 2.73 -5.32 -16.06
CA PRO A 143 2.51 -4.11 -16.83
C PRO A 143 1.05 -4.02 -17.27
N ILE A 144 0.47 -2.83 -17.07
CA ILE A 144 -0.87 -2.53 -17.53
C ILE A 144 -0.81 -2.33 -19.04
N ARG A 145 -1.57 -3.14 -19.77
CA ARG A 145 -1.67 -3.06 -21.23
C ARG A 145 -2.77 -2.12 -21.69
N ASP A 146 -3.89 -2.18 -21.01
CA ASP A 146 -5.04 -1.36 -21.31
C ASP A 146 -5.90 -1.17 -20.07
N LEU A 147 -6.67 -0.10 -20.09
CA LEU A 147 -7.51 0.34 -18.99
C LEU A 147 -8.78 0.97 -19.58
N ILE A 148 -9.90 0.28 -19.40
CA ILE A 148 -11.20 0.64 -19.96
C ILE A 148 -12.18 0.88 -18.83
N ILE A 149 -13.04 1.89 -18.96
CA ILE A 149 -14.19 2.09 -18.08
C ILE A 149 -15.44 1.66 -18.83
N SER A 150 -16.23 0.77 -18.22
CA SER A 150 -17.58 0.41 -18.68
C SER A 150 -18.46 0.15 -17.48
N ASP A 151 -19.71 0.64 -17.50
CA ASP A 151 -20.74 0.33 -16.50
C ASP A 151 -20.33 0.61 -15.04
N GLY A 152 -19.55 1.68 -14.82
CA GLY A 152 -19.05 2.06 -13.49
C GLY A 152 -17.86 1.22 -13.00
N LEU A 153 -17.41 0.24 -13.78
CA LEU A 153 -16.24 -0.59 -13.50
C LEU A 153 -15.03 -0.16 -14.34
N LEU A 154 -13.87 -0.30 -13.72
CA LEU A 154 -12.57 -0.14 -14.34
C LEU A 154 -11.99 -1.52 -14.63
N TYR A 155 -11.80 -1.82 -15.92
CA TYR A 155 -11.20 -3.05 -16.42
C TYR A 155 -9.72 -2.85 -16.69
N ILE A 156 -8.88 -3.44 -15.85
CA ILE A 156 -7.41 -3.39 -15.93
C ILE A 156 -6.93 -4.65 -16.66
N LYS A 157 -6.45 -4.49 -17.89
CA LYS A 157 -5.90 -5.58 -18.70
C LYS A 157 -4.39 -5.66 -18.53
N THR A 158 -3.90 -6.87 -18.24
CA THR A 158 -2.48 -7.22 -18.27
C THR A 158 -2.21 -8.21 -19.41
N LEU A 159 -0.98 -8.71 -19.49
CA LEU A 159 -0.58 -9.75 -20.44
C LEU A 159 -1.38 -11.06 -20.31
N GLY A 160 -1.79 -11.43 -19.09
CA GLY A 160 -2.37 -12.75 -18.80
C GLY A 160 -3.64 -12.70 -17.97
N SER A 161 -4.18 -11.51 -17.68
CA SER A 161 -5.40 -11.37 -16.88
C SER A 161 -6.12 -10.07 -17.19
N GLU A 162 -7.41 -10.05 -16.87
CA GLU A 162 -8.20 -8.84 -16.71
C GLU A 162 -8.74 -8.81 -15.28
N ILE A 163 -8.75 -7.64 -14.66
CA ILE A 163 -9.33 -7.41 -13.33
C ILE A 163 -10.37 -6.31 -13.49
N ALA A 164 -11.56 -6.52 -12.95
CA ALA A 164 -12.61 -5.51 -12.86
C ALA A 164 -12.66 -4.98 -11.42
N VAL A 165 -12.57 -3.65 -11.26
CA VAL A 165 -12.65 -2.97 -9.95
C VAL A 165 -13.60 -1.78 -10.04
N HIS A 166 -14.30 -1.47 -8.97
CA HIS A 166 -15.13 -0.27 -8.88
C HIS A 166 -14.26 0.98 -8.77
N SER A 167 -14.76 2.15 -9.19
CA SER A 167 -14.00 3.42 -9.20
C SER A 167 -13.43 3.82 -7.84
N GLU A 168 -14.12 3.41 -6.78
CA GLU A 168 -13.82 3.73 -5.38
C GLU A 168 -12.94 2.68 -4.70
N ASP A 169 -12.71 1.53 -5.34
CA ASP A 169 -11.89 0.47 -4.77
C ASP A 169 -10.44 0.94 -4.64
N LEU A 170 -9.84 0.67 -3.48
CA LEU A 170 -8.41 0.89 -3.28
C LEU A 170 -7.64 -0.17 -4.06
N ILE A 171 -6.71 0.29 -4.88
CA ILE A 171 -5.82 -0.57 -5.63
C ILE A 171 -4.37 -0.16 -5.42
N ILE A 172 -3.49 -1.15 -5.53
CA ILE A 172 -2.05 -0.94 -5.43
C ILE A 172 -1.44 -1.05 -6.82
N TRP A 173 -0.76 0.02 -7.22
CA TRP A 173 -0.09 0.10 -8.52
C TRP A 173 1.25 0.82 -8.37
N LEU A 174 2.11 0.64 -9.37
CA LEU A 174 3.39 1.30 -9.44
C LEU A 174 3.43 2.25 -10.62
N ASN A 175 4.06 3.40 -10.44
CA ASN A 175 4.52 4.23 -11.55
C ASN A 175 6.04 4.21 -11.62
N LYS A 176 6.59 4.23 -12.83
CA LYS A 176 8.02 4.44 -13.01
C LYS A 176 8.37 5.87 -12.60
N ILE A 177 9.35 6.00 -11.74
CA ILE A 177 9.93 7.29 -11.36
C ILE A 177 10.68 7.79 -12.60
N GLY A 178 10.27 8.95 -13.13
CA GLY A 178 10.98 9.56 -14.25
C GLY A 178 12.44 9.78 -13.89
N VAL A 179 13.37 9.33 -14.74
CA VAL A 179 14.77 9.69 -14.63
C VAL A 179 14.87 11.16 -15.06
N ASN A 180 14.85 12.09 -14.09
CA ASN A 180 15.05 13.54 -14.24
C ASN A 180 14.40 14.20 -15.48
N CYS A 181 13.22 14.79 -15.31
CA CYS A 181 12.96 16.06 -16.01
C CYS A 181 13.45 17.18 -15.09
N HIS A 182 14.50 17.86 -15.52
CA HIS A 182 15.00 19.08 -14.90
C HIS A 182 13.86 20.08 -14.64
N GLN A 183 14.03 20.84 -13.56
CA GLN A 183 13.23 22.00 -13.21
C GLN A 183 13.15 22.97 -14.39
N ASP A 184 11.96 23.18 -14.94
CA ASP A 184 11.65 24.42 -15.65
C ASP A 184 11.33 25.48 -14.59
N THR A 185 12.36 26.17 -14.12
CA THR A 185 12.24 27.54 -13.60
C THR A 185 11.81 28.44 -14.75
N GLY A 186 10.50 28.72 -14.83
CA GLY A 186 9.96 29.83 -15.62
C GLY A 186 9.78 31.03 -14.72
N GLU A 187 10.80 31.89 -14.65
CA GLU A 187 10.67 33.28 -14.23
C GLU A 187 9.65 33.97 -15.14
N PHE A 188 8.61 34.56 -14.55
CA PHE A 188 7.78 35.56 -15.21
C PHE A 188 8.39 36.92 -14.89
N ALA A 189 8.97 37.56 -15.90
CA ALA A 189 9.18 39.00 -15.97
C ALA A 189 7.91 39.68 -16.48
#